data_AF-D2SFM3-F1
#
_entry.id   AF-D2SFM3-F1
#
_cell.length_a   1.000
_cell.length_b   1.000
_cell.length_c   1.000
_cell.angle_alpha   90.00
_cell.angle_beta   90.00
_cell.angle_gamma   90.00
#
_symmetry.space_group_name_H-M   'P 1'
#
loop_
_entity.id
_entity.type
_entity.pdbx_description
1 polymer ?
#
loop_
_entity_poly.entity_id
_entity_poly.type
_entity_poly.pdbx_seq_one_letter_code
_entity_poly.pdbx_strand_id
1 'polypeptide(L)'
;MSPSSLRMSVGRGLVPHQGELVITPMSRQLRAGAVLLVLTSVALSGCTLPDVSMSPDFGAAPASTTAPPRTPEPEAPATVAVADPGPTRPVGDLDTGSTTRTVPAGDRTLVVDWWTSEPARQWRAADTKGVQLSAHLEGGDPDLEVLVTRFVATADDGTTRTTVAEDRGEFALQPPYGYGTALVLTPSAAGAGQVDLSVQFDLLVETEPGSGRYFRQTVLDSIVLPFLQEETQ
;
A
#
# COMPACT_ATOMS: atom_id res chain seq x y z
N MET A 1 77.85 -16.95 -9.67
CA MET A 1 78.40 -17.03 -11.04
C MET A 1 77.55 -18.02 -11.83
N SER A 2 76.86 -17.54 -12.86
CA SER A 2 76.08 -18.28 -13.90
C SER A 2 76.96 -19.27 -14.71
N PRO A 3 76.46 -20.14 -15.62
CA PRO A 3 75.17 -20.07 -16.36
C PRO A 3 74.44 -21.38 -16.81
N SER A 4 73.23 -21.18 -17.37
CA SER A 4 72.59 -21.82 -18.54
C SER A 4 72.25 -23.32 -18.65
N SER A 5 70.96 -23.62 -18.85
CA SER A 5 70.34 -24.28 -20.05
C SER A 5 68.90 -24.68 -19.72
N LEU A 6 67.84 -24.04 -20.23
CA LEU A 6 67.23 -24.14 -21.57
C LEU A 6 66.93 -25.59 -22.03
N ARG A 7 65.67 -26.04 -21.87
CA ARG A 7 65.02 -26.99 -22.78
C ARG A 7 63.57 -26.60 -23.02
N MET A 8 63.29 -26.22 -24.26
CA MET A 8 61.97 -26.19 -24.89
C MET A 8 61.41 -27.62 -24.96
N SER A 9 60.10 -27.77 -24.72
CA SER A 9 59.32 -28.84 -25.34
C SER A 9 58.12 -28.22 -26.04
N VAL A 10 58.05 -28.48 -27.33
CA VAL A 10 57.04 -28.03 -28.29
C VAL A 10 55.92 -29.06 -28.30
N GLY A 11 54.72 -28.67 -27.88
CA GLY A 11 53.49 -29.44 -28.05
C GLY A 11 52.59 -28.75 -29.06
N ARG A 12 52.79 -29.08 -30.34
CA ARG A 12 52.01 -28.61 -31.49
C ARG A 12 50.80 -29.55 -31.65
N GLY A 13 49.59 -29.01 -31.60
CA GLY A 13 48.35 -29.78 -31.77
C GLY A 13 47.17 -28.87 -32.09
N LEU A 14 47.18 -28.35 -33.32
CA LEU A 14 46.10 -27.59 -33.94
C LEU A 14 45.14 -28.60 -34.59
N VAL A 15 43.89 -28.68 -34.13
CA VAL A 15 42.75 -29.12 -34.94
C VAL A 15 41.56 -28.21 -34.60
N PRO A 16 41.15 -27.31 -35.52
CA PRO A 16 39.94 -26.52 -35.35
C PRO A 16 38.73 -27.34 -35.80
N HIS A 17 37.86 -27.71 -34.86
CA HIS A 17 36.52 -28.17 -35.23
C HIS A 17 35.63 -26.95 -35.42
N GLN A 18 35.41 -26.61 -36.68
CA GLN A 18 34.31 -25.75 -37.10
C GLN A 18 33.00 -26.46 -36.75
N GLY A 19 32.19 -25.80 -35.93
CA GLY A 19 30.84 -26.20 -35.57
C GLY A 19 29.94 -24.99 -35.75
N GLU A 20 29.44 -24.86 -36.97
CA GLU A 20 28.25 -24.14 -37.43
C GLU A 20 27.58 -23.16 -36.45
N LEU A 21 27.74 -21.88 -36.77
CA LEU A 21 26.84 -20.80 -36.37
C LEU A 21 25.48 -21.05 -37.03
N VAL A 22 24.54 -21.65 -36.30
CA VAL A 22 23.12 -21.66 -36.71
C VAL A 22 22.54 -20.29 -36.38
N ILE A 23 22.61 -19.40 -37.37
CA ILE A 23 21.92 -18.11 -37.39
C ILE A 23 20.45 -18.40 -37.67
N THR A 24 19.63 -18.46 -36.63
CA THR A 24 18.17 -18.55 -36.78
C THR A 24 17.65 -17.17 -37.23
N PRO A 25 16.99 -17.05 -38.40
CA PRO A 25 16.53 -15.76 -38.89
C PRO A 25 15.34 -15.23 -38.10
N MET A 26 15.44 -13.95 -37.70
CA MET A 26 14.34 -13.11 -37.23
C MET A 26 13.16 -13.15 -38.21
N SER A 27 12.03 -13.70 -37.79
CA SER A 27 10.75 -13.50 -38.48
C SER A 27 10.15 -12.17 -38.04
N ARG A 28 10.44 -11.12 -38.80
CA ARG A 28 9.67 -9.86 -38.80
C ARG A 28 8.26 -10.15 -39.32
N GLN A 29 7.25 -10.08 -38.46
CA GLN A 29 5.88 -9.91 -38.94
C GLN A 29 5.50 -8.44 -38.86
N LEU A 30 5.33 -7.87 -40.06
CA LEU A 30 4.93 -6.50 -40.34
C LEU A 30 3.51 -6.55 -40.92
N ARG A 31 2.64 -5.69 -40.37
CA ARG A 31 1.52 -4.95 -41.00
C ARG A 31 0.07 -5.41 -40.84
N ALA A 32 -0.72 -4.33 -40.73
CA ALA A 32 -2.15 -4.12 -40.97
C ALA A 32 -3.09 -4.76 -39.94
N GLY A 33 -4.01 -4.06 -39.28
CA GLY A 33 -4.57 -2.73 -39.49
C GLY A 33 -6.09 -2.86 -39.36
N ALA A 34 -6.71 -2.19 -38.39
CA ALA A 34 -8.12 -1.82 -38.40
C ALA A 34 -8.39 -0.84 -37.24
N VAL A 35 -8.41 0.45 -37.57
CA VAL A 35 -9.10 1.47 -36.80
C VAL A 35 -10.58 1.36 -37.14
N LEU A 36 -11.46 1.19 -36.16
CA LEU A 36 -12.82 1.72 -36.27
C LEU A 36 -13.38 2.12 -34.90
N LEU A 37 -13.65 3.42 -34.81
CA LEU A 37 -14.32 4.14 -33.73
C LEU A 37 -15.65 3.51 -33.33
N VAL A 38 -15.83 3.30 -32.02
CA VAL A 38 -17.17 3.15 -31.40
C VAL A 38 -17.42 4.40 -30.55
N LEU A 39 -18.10 5.37 -31.17
CA LEU A 39 -18.69 6.51 -30.49
C LEU A 39 -19.95 6.03 -29.74
N THR A 40 -19.88 5.94 -28.42
CA THR A 40 -21.06 5.79 -27.56
C THR A 40 -21.22 7.04 -26.70
N SER A 41 -21.99 7.99 -27.24
CA SER A 41 -22.49 9.15 -26.50
C SER A 41 -23.60 8.71 -25.55
N VAL A 42 -23.28 8.60 -24.26
CA VAL A 42 -24.27 8.44 -23.18
C VAL A 42 -24.70 9.83 -22.73
N ALA A 43 -25.94 10.19 -23.04
CA ALA A 43 -26.61 11.36 -22.51
C ALA A 43 -27.02 11.10 -21.06
N LEU A 44 -26.31 11.72 -20.10
CA LEU A 44 -26.77 11.79 -18.71
C LEU A 44 -27.71 12.99 -18.57
N SER A 45 -29.00 12.71 -18.72
CA SER A 45 -30.07 13.60 -18.33
C SER A 45 -30.34 13.46 -16.83
N GLY A 46 -30.23 14.58 -16.13
CA GLY A 46 -31.07 14.90 -14.97
C GLY A 46 -30.59 14.41 -13.61
N CYS A 47 -30.24 15.36 -12.75
CA CYS A 47 -30.78 15.45 -11.39
C CYS A 47 -30.67 16.90 -10.92
N THR A 48 -31.82 17.58 -10.89
CA THR A 48 -32.01 18.89 -10.24
C THR A 48 -31.88 18.69 -8.73
N LEU A 49 -30.87 19.30 -8.12
CA LEU A 49 -30.75 19.36 -6.67
C LEU A 49 -31.83 20.29 -6.09
N PRO A 50 -32.60 19.86 -5.08
CA PRO A 50 -33.55 20.74 -4.40
C PRO A 50 -32.81 21.81 -3.58
N ASP A 51 -33.21 23.06 -3.79
CA ASP A 51 -32.82 24.24 -3.02
C ASP A 51 -33.31 24.10 -1.58
N VAL A 52 -32.39 23.91 -0.64
CA VAL A 52 -32.65 23.96 0.81
C VAL A 52 -32.29 25.33 1.35
N SER A 53 -33.00 26.35 0.86
CA SER A 53 -33.02 27.67 1.47
C SER A 53 -33.90 27.66 2.72
N MET A 54 -33.29 27.39 3.89
CA MET A 54 -33.86 27.72 5.20
C MET A 54 -33.41 29.14 5.56
N SER A 55 -34.22 30.14 5.26
CA SER A 55 -34.14 31.47 5.87
C SER A 55 -35.37 31.67 6.75
N PRO A 56 -35.23 32.04 8.03
CA PRO A 56 -36.39 32.31 8.88
C PRO A 56 -37.02 33.65 8.50
N ASP A 57 -38.33 33.59 8.25
CA ASP A 57 -39.19 34.74 7.97
C ASP A 57 -39.39 35.56 9.25
N PHE A 58 -39.02 36.84 9.22
CA PHE A 58 -39.32 37.81 10.26
C PHE A 58 -40.70 38.42 9.97
N GLY A 59 -41.75 37.77 10.46
CA GLY A 59 -43.13 38.26 10.40
C GLY A 59 -43.58 38.86 11.73
N ALA A 60 -43.82 40.17 11.74
CA ALA A 60 -44.27 40.95 12.89
C ALA A 60 -45.76 40.72 13.26
N ALA A 61 -45.99 40.63 14.59
CA ALA A 61 -47.16 40.98 15.43
C ALA A 61 -48.60 41.04 14.86
N PRO A 62 -49.61 40.69 15.69
CA PRO A 62 -50.20 41.76 16.51
C PRO A 62 -50.50 41.37 17.97
N ALA A 63 -50.54 42.42 18.80
CA ALA A 63 -50.77 42.41 20.23
C ALA A 63 -52.20 42.03 20.64
N SER A 64 -52.35 41.43 21.83
CA SER A 64 -53.33 41.86 22.85
C SER A 64 -53.20 41.15 24.20
N THR A 65 -53.33 41.97 25.24
CA THR A 65 -53.86 41.70 26.59
C THR A 65 -52.96 41.04 27.64
N THR A 66 -52.49 41.92 28.52
CA THR A 66 -51.89 41.77 29.86
C THR A 66 -52.61 40.78 30.80
N ALA A 67 -51.84 39.82 31.29
CA ALA A 67 -51.98 39.22 32.62
C ALA A 67 -50.56 39.14 33.24
N PRO A 68 -50.36 39.45 34.53
CA PRO A 68 -49.02 39.43 35.12
C PRO A 68 -48.48 37.98 35.19
N PRO A 69 -47.35 37.66 34.55
CA PRO A 69 -46.74 36.34 34.73
C PRO A 69 -46.09 36.27 36.10
N ARG A 70 -46.39 35.19 36.82
CA ARG A 70 -45.68 34.81 38.05
C ARG A 70 -44.22 34.62 37.72
N THR A 71 -43.34 35.16 38.55
CA THR A 71 -41.89 34.91 38.54
C THR A 71 -41.63 33.40 38.49
N PRO A 72 -41.05 32.85 37.40
CA PRO A 72 -40.58 31.49 37.43
C PRO A 72 -39.38 31.40 38.36
N GLU A 73 -39.45 30.46 39.28
CA GLU A 73 -38.34 30.00 40.11
C GLU A 73 -37.18 29.59 39.20
N PRO A 74 -35.91 29.88 39.54
CA PRO A 74 -34.77 29.51 38.70
C PRO A 74 -34.73 27.99 38.54
N GLU A 75 -35.09 27.50 37.36
CA GLU A 75 -34.89 26.11 37.00
C GLU A 75 -33.38 25.87 37.00
N ALA A 76 -32.93 24.99 37.89
CA ALA A 76 -31.53 24.62 38.00
C ALA A 76 -31.02 24.19 36.61
N PRO A 77 -29.85 24.64 36.17
CA PRO A 77 -29.35 24.30 34.84
C PRO A 77 -29.30 22.78 34.70
N ALA A 78 -30.03 22.26 33.71
CA ALA A 78 -29.99 20.87 33.33
C ALA A 78 -28.52 20.52 33.08
N THR A 79 -27.99 19.65 33.94
CA THR A 79 -26.62 19.18 33.83
C THR A 79 -26.55 18.36 32.55
N VAL A 80 -25.99 18.95 31.50
CA VAL A 80 -25.74 18.24 30.23
C VAL A 80 -24.76 17.13 30.59
N ALA A 81 -25.22 15.88 30.53
CA ALA A 81 -24.36 14.73 30.73
C ALA A 81 -23.25 14.81 29.68
N VAL A 82 -22.03 15.10 30.12
CA VAL A 82 -20.85 15.00 29.27
C VAL A 82 -20.74 13.53 28.92
N ALA A 83 -20.93 13.21 27.65
CA ALA A 83 -20.77 11.85 27.16
C ALA A 83 -19.37 11.38 27.56
N ASP A 84 -19.32 10.23 28.25
CA ASP A 84 -18.08 9.59 28.63
C ASP A 84 -17.20 9.47 27.37
N PRO A 85 -15.98 10.02 27.36
CA PRO A 85 -15.07 9.79 26.25
C PRO A 85 -14.81 8.29 26.25
N GLY A 86 -15.43 7.59 25.30
CA GLY A 86 -15.25 6.15 25.13
C GLY A 86 -13.77 5.76 25.11
N PRO A 87 -13.47 4.45 25.20
CA PRO A 87 -12.12 3.94 25.43
C PRO A 87 -11.08 4.67 24.56
N THR A 88 -10.13 5.33 25.24
CA THR A 88 -9.11 6.14 24.57
C THR A 88 -8.05 5.21 23.99
N ARG A 89 -7.97 5.19 22.66
CA ARG A 89 -6.98 4.45 21.87
C ARG A 89 -6.14 5.45 21.07
N PRO A 90 -4.82 5.21 20.87
CA PRO A 90 -4.01 6.00 19.94
C PRO A 90 -4.59 6.01 18.52
N VAL A 91 -4.26 7.04 17.75
CA VAL A 91 -4.61 7.08 16.32
C VAL A 91 -3.77 6.05 15.57
N GLY A 92 -4.43 5.19 14.80
CA GLY A 92 -3.80 4.19 13.93
C GLY A 92 -3.72 4.64 12.48
N ASP A 93 -2.80 4.05 11.72
CA ASP A 93 -2.58 4.37 10.32
C ASP A 93 -3.79 4.06 9.43
N LEU A 94 -4.62 3.08 9.81
CA LEU A 94 -5.82 2.69 9.06
C LEU A 94 -7.13 3.22 9.67
N ASP A 95 -7.08 4.18 10.59
CA ASP A 95 -8.28 4.75 11.22
C ASP A 95 -9.18 5.53 10.25
N THR A 96 -8.66 5.90 9.07
CA THR A 96 -9.38 6.48 7.93
C THR A 96 -9.75 5.45 6.85
N GLY A 97 -9.46 4.16 7.09
CA GLY A 97 -9.69 3.04 6.18
C GLY A 97 -8.53 2.77 5.21
N SER A 98 -7.69 3.77 4.94
CA SER A 98 -6.50 3.62 4.10
C SER A 98 -5.41 4.63 4.44
N THR A 99 -4.17 4.30 4.08
CA THR A 99 -3.01 5.19 4.10
C THR A 99 -2.08 4.87 2.95
N THR A 100 -1.35 5.87 2.47
CA THR A 100 -0.33 5.72 1.42
C THR A 100 1.03 6.09 2.01
N ARG A 101 2.02 5.24 1.74
CA ARG A 101 3.41 5.39 2.18
C ARG A 101 4.30 5.53 0.97
N THR A 102 5.28 6.41 1.07
CA THR A 102 6.23 6.71 -0.01
C THR A 102 7.61 6.43 0.53
N VAL A 103 8.24 5.37 0.03
CA VAL A 103 9.51 4.85 0.57
C VAL A 103 10.62 5.00 -0.47
N PRO A 104 11.76 5.62 -0.13
CA PRO A 104 12.90 5.70 -1.04
C PRO A 104 13.40 4.32 -1.47
N ALA A 105 13.55 4.13 -2.77
CA ALA A 105 14.06 2.92 -3.39
C ALA A 105 15.14 3.26 -4.42
N GLY A 106 16.25 3.85 -3.96
CA GLY A 106 17.39 4.19 -4.82
C GLY A 106 17.12 5.48 -5.58
N ASP A 107 17.13 5.41 -6.91
CA ASP A 107 16.75 6.50 -7.82
C ASP A 107 15.24 6.58 -8.07
N ARG A 108 14.47 5.65 -7.49
CA ARG A 108 13.02 5.52 -7.59
C ARG A 108 12.38 5.57 -6.21
N THR A 109 11.06 5.55 -6.21
CA THR A 109 10.24 5.55 -5.01
C THR A 109 9.27 4.40 -5.06
N LEU A 110 9.20 3.61 -4.00
CA LEU A 110 8.16 2.62 -3.79
C LEU A 110 6.96 3.30 -3.11
N VAL A 111 5.83 3.36 -3.80
CA VAL A 111 4.57 3.80 -3.22
C VAL A 111 3.84 2.55 -2.74
N VAL A 112 3.45 2.54 -1.46
CA VAL A 112 2.75 1.42 -0.81
C VAL A 112 1.42 1.94 -0.29
N ASP A 113 0.33 1.42 -0.85
CA ASP A 113 -1.02 1.71 -0.39
C ASP A 113 -1.50 0.59 0.52
N TRP A 114 -1.98 0.98 1.69
CA TRP A 114 -2.55 0.09 2.69
C TRP A 114 -4.02 0.43 2.85
N TRP A 115 -4.87 -0.59 2.93
CA TRP A 115 -6.29 -0.37 3.23
C TRP A 115 -6.91 -1.55 3.95
N THR A 116 -8.08 -1.30 4.53
CA THR A 116 -8.97 -2.33 5.07
C THR A 116 -10.42 -1.97 4.79
N SER A 117 -11.26 -2.98 4.60
CA SER A 117 -12.72 -2.83 4.57
C SER A 117 -13.36 -2.94 5.97
N GLU A 118 -12.57 -3.28 6.99
CA GLU A 118 -13.02 -3.42 8.37
C GLU A 118 -13.01 -2.08 9.12
N PRO A 119 -13.84 -1.91 10.16
CA PRO A 119 -13.80 -0.72 11.00
C PRO A 119 -12.56 -0.74 11.91
N ALA A 120 -11.41 -0.28 11.41
CA ALA A 120 -10.11 -0.35 12.10
C ALA A 120 -10.11 0.23 13.53
N ARG A 121 -10.94 1.26 13.78
CA ARG A 121 -11.12 1.87 15.11
C ARG A 121 -11.78 0.94 16.13
N GLN A 122 -12.36 -0.17 15.69
CA GLN A 122 -13.05 -1.16 16.53
C GLN A 122 -12.21 -2.42 16.77
N TRP A 123 -11.01 -2.52 16.20
CA TRP A 123 -10.18 -3.70 16.34
C TRP A 123 -9.76 -3.95 17.78
N ARG A 124 -9.87 -5.20 18.23
CA ARG A 124 -9.38 -5.70 19.54
C ARG A 124 -8.22 -6.66 19.34
N ALA A 125 -7.39 -6.85 20.36
CA ALA A 125 -6.25 -7.78 20.28
C ALA A 125 -6.69 -9.21 19.91
N ALA A 126 -7.83 -9.67 20.43
CA ALA A 126 -8.35 -11.01 20.22
C ALA A 126 -8.92 -11.28 18.81
N ASP A 127 -9.11 -10.24 17.99
CA ASP A 127 -9.72 -10.37 16.67
C ASP A 127 -8.67 -10.60 15.58
N THR A 128 -9.01 -11.48 14.64
CA THR A 128 -8.34 -11.55 13.33
C THR A 128 -8.62 -10.28 12.53
N LYS A 129 -7.63 -9.76 11.80
CA LYS A 129 -7.76 -8.53 11.00
C LYS A 129 -7.37 -8.77 9.56
N GLY A 130 -8.18 -8.27 8.63
CA GLY A 130 -7.88 -8.21 7.21
C GLY A 130 -7.26 -6.87 6.81
N VAL A 131 -6.06 -6.92 6.25
CA VAL A 131 -5.37 -5.76 5.66
C VAL A 131 -5.02 -6.07 4.22
N GLN A 132 -5.18 -5.12 3.32
CA GLN A 132 -4.75 -5.23 1.94
C GLN A 132 -3.59 -4.27 1.67
N LEU A 133 -2.72 -4.68 0.75
CA LEU A 133 -1.57 -3.90 0.32
C LEU A 133 -1.47 -3.92 -1.21
N SER A 134 -1.12 -2.76 -1.77
CA SER A 134 -0.56 -2.67 -3.11
C SER A 134 0.71 -1.84 -3.09
N ALA A 135 1.65 -2.15 -3.99
CA ALA A 135 2.86 -1.38 -4.17
C ALA A 135 3.18 -1.20 -5.64
N HIS A 136 3.66 -0.02 -6.01
CA HIS A 136 4.17 0.30 -7.34
C HIS A 136 5.38 1.22 -7.25
N LEU A 137 6.15 1.29 -8.33
CA LEU A 137 7.30 2.18 -8.42
C LEU A 137 6.94 3.46 -9.18
N GLU A 138 7.48 4.57 -8.70
CA GLU A 138 7.45 5.87 -9.36
C GLU A 138 8.87 6.42 -9.53
N GLY A 139 9.09 7.16 -10.61
CA GLY A 139 10.41 7.69 -10.97
C GLY A 139 11.37 6.63 -11.52
N GLY A 140 12.65 6.98 -11.57
CA GLY A 140 13.68 6.16 -12.22
C GLY A 140 13.55 6.09 -13.74
N ASP A 141 14.38 5.24 -14.36
CA ASP A 141 14.30 4.91 -15.78
C ASP A 141 13.21 3.85 -16.02
N PRO A 142 12.18 4.12 -16.85
CA PRO A 142 11.10 3.19 -17.13
C PRO A 142 11.53 1.98 -17.98
N ASP A 143 12.69 2.06 -18.67
CA ASP A 143 13.21 0.98 -19.51
C ASP A 143 13.98 -0.08 -18.69
N LEU A 144 14.30 0.21 -17.43
CA LEU A 144 14.99 -0.74 -16.53
C LEU A 144 14.00 -1.66 -15.83
N GLU A 145 14.20 -2.96 -15.99
CA GLU A 145 13.40 -3.98 -15.30
C GLU A 145 13.60 -3.92 -13.78
N VAL A 146 12.50 -4.04 -13.04
CA VAL A 146 12.54 -4.20 -11.59
C VAL A 146 11.70 -5.41 -11.21
N LEU A 147 12.31 -6.32 -10.45
CA LEU A 147 11.69 -7.55 -9.99
C LEU A 147 11.59 -7.57 -8.46
N VAL A 148 10.43 -7.93 -7.92
CA VAL A 148 10.31 -8.36 -6.52
C VAL A 148 10.72 -9.82 -6.45
N THR A 149 11.82 -10.08 -5.75
CA THR A 149 12.32 -11.45 -5.54
C THR A 149 11.79 -12.10 -4.27
N ARG A 150 11.48 -11.25 -3.28
CA ARG A 150 10.90 -11.66 -2.03
C ARG A 150 10.06 -10.55 -1.45
N PHE A 151 8.89 -10.93 -0.95
CA PHE A 151 8.05 -10.11 -0.09
C PHE A 151 7.85 -10.82 1.23
N VAL A 152 7.93 -10.09 2.34
CA VAL A 152 7.61 -10.62 3.67
C VAL A 152 6.81 -9.59 4.43
N ALA A 153 5.68 -10.01 4.99
CA ALA A 153 4.94 -9.25 5.99
C ALA A 153 5.14 -9.89 7.37
N THR A 154 5.41 -9.08 8.39
CA THR A 154 5.60 -9.51 9.77
C THR A 154 4.75 -8.65 10.69
N ALA A 155 3.96 -9.30 11.56
CA ALA A 155 3.23 -8.66 12.63
C ALA A 155 4.02 -8.80 13.93
N ASP A 156 4.15 -7.70 14.68
CA ASP A 156 4.79 -7.67 16.00
C ASP A 156 3.87 -6.94 16.99
N ASP A 157 3.37 -7.63 18.00
CA ASP A 157 2.50 -7.04 19.03
C ASP A 157 3.27 -6.65 20.31
N GLY A 158 4.60 -6.64 20.24
CA GLY A 158 5.51 -6.37 21.35
C GLY A 158 5.75 -7.58 22.27
N THR A 159 4.97 -8.66 22.12
CA THR A 159 5.14 -9.93 22.85
C THR A 159 5.54 -11.06 21.91
N THR A 160 4.89 -11.13 20.76
CA THR A 160 5.06 -12.13 19.73
C THR A 160 5.30 -11.46 18.38
N ARG A 161 6.18 -12.08 17.60
CA ARG A 161 6.49 -11.66 16.24
C ARG A 161 6.24 -12.81 15.29
N THR A 162 5.36 -12.60 14.32
CA THR A 162 4.87 -13.65 13.42
C THR A 162 4.97 -13.21 11.95
N THR A 163 5.45 -14.11 11.10
CA THR A 163 5.37 -13.91 9.65
C THR A 163 3.93 -14.12 9.20
N VAL A 164 3.32 -13.06 8.68
CA VAL A 164 1.92 -13.03 8.22
C VAL A 164 1.81 -13.58 6.80
N ALA A 165 2.77 -13.21 5.95
CA ALA A 165 2.87 -13.67 4.58
C ALA A 165 4.33 -13.65 4.15
N GLU A 166 4.72 -14.60 3.29
CA GLU A 166 6.01 -14.59 2.61
C GLU A 166 5.83 -15.14 1.20
N ASP A 167 6.21 -14.33 0.22
CA ASP A 167 6.27 -14.73 -1.18
C ASP A 167 7.72 -14.75 -1.65
N ARG A 168 8.06 -15.75 -2.46
CA ARG A 168 9.36 -15.86 -3.14
C ARG A 168 9.10 -16.17 -4.60
N GLY A 169 9.65 -15.38 -5.50
CA GLY A 169 9.41 -15.48 -6.93
C GLY A 169 10.22 -14.44 -7.69
N GLU A 170 9.84 -14.18 -8.93
CA GLU A 170 10.37 -13.07 -9.74
C GLU A 170 9.16 -12.35 -10.33
N PHE A 171 8.66 -11.34 -9.62
CA PHE A 171 7.46 -10.61 -10.02
C PHE A 171 7.85 -9.24 -10.58
N ALA A 172 7.48 -8.96 -11.83
CA ALA A 172 7.73 -7.66 -12.43
C ALA A 172 6.97 -6.55 -11.66
N LEU A 173 7.71 -5.51 -11.29
CA LEU A 173 7.21 -4.32 -10.60
C LEU A 173 7.51 -3.10 -11.46
N GLN A 174 6.80 -2.99 -12.58
CA GLN A 174 6.94 -1.89 -13.54
C GLN A 174 5.56 -1.46 -14.04
N PRO A 175 5.31 -0.16 -14.25
CA PRO A 175 4.04 0.32 -14.78
C PRO A 175 3.61 -0.44 -16.06
N PRO A 176 2.32 -0.81 -16.20
CA PRO A 176 1.21 -0.55 -15.28
C PRO A 176 1.04 -1.61 -14.17
N TYR A 177 1.99 -2.54 -14.02
CA TYR A 177 1.90 -3.67 -13.09
C TYR A 177 2.47 -3.30 -11.71
N GLY A 178 1.63 -3.43 -10.70
CA GLY A 178 2.02 -3.32 -9.29
C GLY A 178 2.08 -4.69 -8.61
N TYR A 179 2.67 -4.73 -7.43
CA TYR A 179 2.56 -5.86 -6.50
C TYR A 179 1.30 -5.66 -5.65
N GLY A 180 0.53 -6.71 -5.40
CA GLY A 180 -0.67 -6.63 -4.57
C GLY A 180 -0.89 -7.92 -3.80
N THR A 181 -1.29 -7.80 -2.54
CA THR A 181 -1.54 -8.95 -1.68
C THR A 181 -2.54 -8.63 -0.57
N ALA A 182 -3.10 -9.67 0.03
CA ALA A 182 -3.98 -9.58 1.20
C ALA A 182 -3.31 -10.28 2.39
N LEU A 183 -3.37 -9.62 3.54
CA LEU A 183 -2.72 -10.02 4.78
C LEU A 183 -3.82 -10.32 5.81
N VAL A 184 -3.74 -11.49 6.45
CA VAL A 184 -4.65 -11.90 7.52
C VAL A 184 -3.83 -11.99 8.79
N LEU A 185 -4.00 -11.02 9.68
CA LEU A 185 -3.30 -10.97 10.96
C LEU A 185 -4.06 -11.83 11.96
N THR A 186 -3.39 -12.83 12.51
CA THR A 186 -3.94 -13.64 13.61
C THR A 186 -4.12 -12.80 14.88
N PRO A 187 -4.96 -13.24 15.83
CA PRO A 187 -5.10 -12.59 17.13
C PRO A 187 -3.74 -12.34 17.80
N SER A 188 -3.59 -11.15 18.38
CA SER A 188 -2.43 -10.74 19.17
C SER A 188 -2.52 -11.28 20.60
N ALA A 189 -1.43 -11.18 21.35
CA ALA A 189 -1.40 -11.51 22.77
C ALA A 189 -2.47 -10.74 23.56
N ALA A 190 -3.03 -11.38 24.58
CA ALA A 190 -4.02 -10.75 25.46
C ALA A 190 -3.41 -9.51 26.13
N GLY A 191 -4.13 -8.39 26.08
CA GLY A 191 -3.66 -7.10 26.60
C GLY A 191 -2.68 -6.34 25.68
N ALA A 192 -2.38 -6.84 24.48
CA ALA A 192 -1.63 -6.06 23.49
C ALA A 192 -2.36 -4.75 23.18
N GLY A 193 -1.62 -3.64 23.12
CA GLY A 193 -2.17 -2.33 22.81
C GLY A 193 -2.19 -1.98 21.33
N GLN A 194 -1.36 -2.66 20.54
CA GLN A 194 -1.22 -2.48 19.10
C GLN A 194 -0.55 -3.69 18.47
N VAL A 195 -0.53 -3.71 17.14
CA VAL A 195 0.39 -4.52 16.35
C VAL A 195 1.10 -3.62 15.32
N ASP A 196 2.41 -3.77 15.23
CA ASP A 196 3.26 -3.18 14.21
C ASP A 196 3.34 -4.15 13.03
N LEU A 197 2.76 -3.77 11.89
CA LEU A 197 2.79 -4.56 10.66
C LEU A 197 3.90 -4.01 9.75
N SER A 198 4.97 -4.78 9.61
CA SER A 198 6.13 -4.42 8.79
C SER A 198 6.21 -5.26 7.53
N VAL A 199 6.62 -4.65 6.41
CA VAL A 199 6.88 -5.34 5.15
C VAL A 199 8.30 -5.13 4.67
N GLN A 200 8.83 -6.14 4.01
CA GLN A 200 10.12 -6.12 3.33
C GLN A 200 9.93 -6.52 1.87
N PHE A 201 10.43 -5.68 0.96
CA PHE A 201 10.57 -5.98 -0.46
C PHE A 201 12.05 -6.15 -0.79
N ASP A 202 12.46 -7.32 -1.24
CA ASP A 202 13.77 -7.53 -1.83
C ASP A 202 13.64 -7.41 -3.36
N LEU A 203 14.17 -6.32 -3.88
CA LEU A 203 14.13 -5.93 -5.27
C LEU A 203 15.42 -6.32 -6.00
N LEU A 204 15.29 -6.68 -7.26
CA LEU A 204 16.37 -6.69 -8.24
C LEU A 204 16.07 -5.60 -9.26
N VAL A 205 16.97 -4.62 -9.36
CA VAL A 205 16.86 -3.54 -10.34
C VAL A 205 17.93 -3.75 -11.39
N GLU A 206 17.51 -3.74 -12.66
CA GLU A 206 18.41 -3.96 -13.77
C GLU A 206 19.43 -2.82 -13.89
N THR A 207 20.69 -3.15 -14.18
CA THR A 207 21.77 -2.15 -14.28
C THR A 207 21.74 -1.39 -15.61
N GLU A 208 21.30 -2.07 -16.67
CA GLU A 208 21.20 -1.56 -18.04
C GLU A 208 20.04 -2.28 -18.75
N PRO A 209 19.24 -1.61 -19.61
CA PRO A 209 18.05 -2.23 -20.20
C PRO A 209 18.35 -3.52 -20.96
N GLY A 210 17.71 -4.62 -20.58
CA GLY A 210 17.85 -5.95 -21.22
C GLY A 210 19.20 -6.62 -21.00
N SER A 211 20.01 -6.16 -20.04
CA SER A 211 21.29 -6.77 -19.69
C SER A 211 21.18 -8.08 -18.91
N GLY A 212 20.06 -8.30 -18.22
CA GLY A 212 19.89 -9.43 -17.29
C GLY A 212 20.87 -9.38 -16.09
N ARG A 213 21.45 -8.21 -15.81
CA ARG A 213 22.31 -7.97 -14.66
C ARG A 213 21.59 -7.04 -13.71
N TYR A 214 21.54 -7.41 -12.44
CA TYR A 214 20.75 -6.70 -11.44
C TYR A 214 21.60 -6.33 -10.24
N PHE A 215 21.29 -5.18 -9.63
CA PHE A 215 21.71 -4.90 -8.26
C PHE A 215 20.57 -5.20 -7.30
N ARG A 216 20.92 -5.70 -6.10
CA ARG A 216 19.94 -6.00 -5.07
C ARG A 216 19.65 -4.76 -4.24
N GLN A 217 18.39 -4.54 -3.95
CA GLN A 217 17.92 -3.53 -3.04
C GLN A 217 16.88 -4.10 -2.08
N THR A 218 16.89 -3.65 -0.83
CA THR A 218 15.86 -4.01 0.14
C THR A 218 15.13 -2.74 0.56
N VAL A 219 13.81 -2.76 0.48
CA VAL A 219 12.93 -1.66 0.90
C VAL A 219 12.07 -2.15 2.06
N LEU A 220 11.93 -1.32 3.10
CA LEU A 220 11.17 -1.62 4.30
C LEU A 220 10.08 -0.56 4.50
N ASP A 221 8.88 -0.99 4.86
CA ASP A 221 7.79 -0.12 5.30
C ASP A 221 7.08 -0.73 6.51
N SER A 222 6.36 0.09 7.28
CA SER A 222 5.59 -0.37 8.42
C SER A 222 4.41 0.54 8.72
N ILE A 223 3.31 -0.05 9.19
CA ILE A 223 2.14 0.65 9.73
C ILE A 223 1.82 0.16 11.15
N VAL A 224 1.25 1.04 11.95
CA VAL A 224 0.82 0.79 13.33
C VAL A 224 -0.69 0.62 13.37
N LEU A 225 -1.13 -0.50 13.94
CA LEU A 225 -2.54 -0.84 14.10
C LEU A 225 -2.87 -0.96 15.59
N PRO A 226 -3.27 0.13 16.27
CA PRO A 226 -3.63 0.09 17.67
C PRO A 226 -4.92 -0.71 17.91
N PHE A 227 -5.14 -1.16 19.15
CA PHE A 227 -6.34 -1.90 19.56
C PHE A 227 -7.14 -1.12 20.61
N LEU A 228 -8.45 -1.33 20.58
CA LEU A 228 -9.29 -0.94 21.70
C LEU A 228 -8.88 -1.75 22.93
N GLN A 229 -8.70 -1.05 24.04
CA GLN A 229 -8.47 -1.68 25.33
C GLN A 229 -9.77 -2.32 25.81
N GLU A 230 -9.68 -3.55 26.30
CA GLU A 230 -10.81 -4.18 26.98
C GLU A 230 -10.91 -3.62 28.39
N GLU A 231 -12.09 -3.12 28.76
CA GLU A 231 -12.38 -2.79 30.15
C GLU A 231 -12.28 -4.09 30.95
N THR A 232 -11.24 -4.20 31.77
CA THR A 232 -11.09 -5.33 32.67
C THR A 232 -12.17 -5.18 33.74
N GLN A 233 -13.21 -6.01 33.65
CA GLN A 233 -14.30 -6.09 34.63
C GLN A 233 -13.93 -7.00 35.81
#